data_AF-A0A5C6X5T5-F1
#
_entry.id   AF-A0A5C6X5T5-F1
#
_cell.length_a   1.000
_cell.length_b   1.000
_cell.length_c   1.000
_cell.angle_alpha   90.00
_cell.angle_beta   90.00
_cell.angle_gamma   90.00
#
_symmetry.space_group_name_H-M   'P 1'
#
loop_
_entity.id
_entity.type
_entity.pdbx_description
1 polymer ?
#
loop_
_entity_poly.entity_id
_entity_poly.type
_entity_poly.pdbx_seq_one_letter_code
_entity_poly.pdbx_strand_id
1 'polypeptide(L)'
;MRMWMGRWMAVLVLASGLGLAGCSSDPEEGSDDVGVEDSSEQPDADRDADVQPGEPVRFVIRNAGESTIYVQDNSYADYGLAWLEVRFDGEELALSDTCMPCSCGDPEPCGVCDAPLPSVIALAPGEEVRHTWEGIYYRVDFTQEPSCTQASSVGEASFSAELCYATALDSEEDNLISREDMVCQSFEAALGDEDVELIVGML
;
A
#
# COMPACT_ATOMS: atom_id res chain seq x y z
N MET A 1 -41.28 41.06 -21.99
CA MET A 1 -41.85 41.13 -20.62
C MET A 1 -42.62 39.84 -20.34
N ARG A 2 -42.00 38.90 -19.62
CA ARG A 2 -42.68 37.81 -18.88
C ARG A 2 -41.64 37.02 -18.08
N MET A 3 -41.93 36.91 -16.78
CA MET A 3 -41.57 35.80 -15.87
C MET A 3 -40.09 35.71 -15.45
N TRP A 4 -39.71 35.36 -14.23
CA TRP A 4 -40.45 34.84 -13.07
C TRP A 4 -39.58 34.98 -11.80
N MET A 5 -40.21 35.24 -10.66
CA MET A 5 -39.64 35.10 -9.32
C MET A 5 -39.85 33.66 -8.82
N GLY A 6 -38.91 33.17 -8.02
CA GLY A 6 -39.09 32.04 -7.11
C GLY A 6 -37.92 31.06 -7.19
N ARG A 7 -37.50 30.37 -6.14
CA ARG A 7 -37.88 30.35 -4.72
C ARG A 7 -36.73 29.55 -4.08
N TRP A 8 -36.07 30.09 -3.06
CA TRP A 8 -35.04 29.34 -2.34
C TRP A 8 -35.72 28.25 -1.50
N MET A 9 -35.36 26.99 -1.73
CA MET A 9 -35.86 25.84 -0.98
C MET A 9 -34.67 25.24 -0.24
N ALA A 10 -34.62 25.47 1.06
CA ALA A 10 -33.74 24.74 1.97
C ALA A 10 -34.28 23.31 2.09
N VAL A 11 -33.44 22.32 1.79
CA VAL A 11 -33.75 20.92 2.02
C VAL A 11 -33.14 20.53 3.36
N LEU A 12 -34.02 20.32 4.34
CA LEU A 12 -33.74 19.54 5.54
C LEU A 12 -33.70 18.06 5.13
N VAL A 13 -32.58 17.40 5.33
CA VAL A 13 -32.52 15.93 5.30
C VAL A 13 -32.63 15.43 6.73
N LEU A 14 -33.73 14.72 6.97
CA LEU A 14 -34.07 14.02 8.20
C LEU A 14 -33.14 12.81 8.39
N ALA A 15 -32.51 12.75 9.56
CA ALA A 15 -31.87 11.55 10.06
C ALA A 15 -32.91 10.46 10.34
N SER A 16 -32.74 9.32 9.68
CA SER A 16 -33.29 7.99 10.00
C SER A 16 -32.28 7.03 9.38
N GLY A 17 -31.38 6.36 10.10
CA GLY A 17 -31.67 5.47 11.21
C GLY A 17 -32.09 4.13 10.63
N LEU A 18 -31.13 3.22 10.37
CA LEU A 18 -31.23 1.75 10.43
C LEU A 18 -29.95 1.08 9.85
N GLY A 19 -29.26 0.28 10.68
CA GLY A 19 -28.55 -0.91 10.19
C GLY A 19 -27.02 -0.93 10.22
N LEU A 20 -26.34 -0.33 11.22
CA LEU A 20 -24.93 -0.67 11.47
C LEU A 20 -24.87 -2.00 12.25
N ALA A 21 -24.53 -3.07 11.54
CA ALA A 21 -24.10 -4.32 12.14
C ALA A 21 -22.59 -4.24 12.43
N GLY A 22 -22.26 -4.06 13.71
CA GLY A 22 -21.16 -4.77 14.38
C GLY A 22 -19.72 -4.40 14.05
N CYS A 23 -19.23 -3.28 14.59
CA CYS A 23 -17.90 -3.22 15.21
C CYS A 23 -18.12 -2.81 16.68
N SER A 24 -18.18 -3.81 17.57
CA SER A 24 -18.36 -3.61 19.01
C SER A 24 -17.01 -3.33 19.65
N SER A 25 -16.91 -2.25 20.43
CA SER A 25 -15.82 -2.03 21.39
C SER A 25 -16.47 -1.56 22.70
N ASP A 26 -16.58 -2.48 23.66
CA ASP A 26 -16.90 -2.16 25.05
C ASP A 26 -15.59 -1.95 25.83
N PRO A 27 -15.45 -0.86 26.61
CA PRO A 27 -14.46 -0.78 27.66
C PRO A 27 -15.11 -1.10 29.01
N GLU A 28 -14.64 -2.16 29.69
CA GLU A 28 -14.92 -2.35 31.12
C GLU A 28 -13.73 -1.85 31.96
N GLU A 29 -14.00 -0.89 32.85
CA GLU A 29 -13.12 -0.48 33.94
C GLU A 29 -13.08 -1.57 35.04
N GLY A 30 -11.88 -1.88 35.54
CA GLY A 30 -11.71 -2.75 36.71
C GLY A 30 -10.27 -2.72 37.24
N SER A 31 -10.13 -2.15 38.43
CA SER A 31 -8.91 -1.92 39.24
C SER A 31 -8.22 -3.19 39.77
N ASP A 32 -6.90 -3.14 39.98
CA ASP A 32 -6.27 -3.29 41.32
C ASP A 32 -4.73 -3.17 41.28
N ASP A 33 -4.22 -2.58 42.35
CA ASP A 33 -2.84 -2.19 42.66
C ASP A 33 -2.06 -3.35 43.31
N VAL A 34 -0.92 -3.75 42.73
CA VAL A 34 0.10 -4.57 43.43
C VAL A 34 1.49 -4.09 43.00
N GLY A 35 2.20 -3.45 43.93
CA GLY A 35 3.61 -3.11 43.78
C GLY A 35 4.52 -4.33 43.73
N VAL A 36 5.39 -4.36 42.71
CA VAL A 36 6.64 -5.12 42.70
C VAL A 36 7.71 -4.19 42.16
N GLU A 37 8.59 -3.72 43.05
CA GLU A 37 9.89 -3.20 42.66
C GLU A 37 10.82 -4.41 42.50
N ASP A 38 11.20 -4.76 41.27
CA ASP A 38 12.51 -5.39 41.03
C ASP A 38 13.04 -5.04 39.64
N SER A 39 14.06 -4.19 39.69
CA SER A 39 15.29 -4.16 38.92
C SER A 39 15.36 -4.83 37.54
N SER A 40 15.82 -3.97 36.62
CA SER A 40 16.84 -4.23 35.60
C SER A 40 16.42 -4.97 34.33
N GLU A 41 16.64 -4.25 33.23
CA GLU A 41 16.67 -4.68 31.83
C GLU A 41 15.30 -4.83 31.18
N GLN A 42 14.67 -3.67 30.90
CA GLN A 42 13.93 -3.56 29.65
C GLN A 42 14.93 -3.96 28.55
N PRO A 43 14.68 -5.02 27.75
CA PRO A 43 15.52 -5.29 26.60
C PRO A 43 15.44 -4.05 25.72
N ASP A 44 16.61 -3.50 25.46
CA ASP A 44 16.83 -2.22 24.83
C ASP A 44 15.91 -2.03 23.62
N ALA A 45 15.43 -0.79 23.48
CA ALA A 45 14.80 -0.25 22.29
C ALA A 45 15.82 -0.13 21.12
N ASP A 46 16.64 -1.17 20.93
CA ASP A 46 17.64 -1.35 19.87
C ASP A 46 17.06 -2.18 18.71
N ARG A 47 15.72 -2.20 18.54
CA ARG A 47 15.08 -3.06 17.52
C ARG A 47 15.38 -2.68 16.06
N ASP A 48 15.94 -1.50 15.84
CA ASP A 48 16.27 -0.99 14.50
C ASP A 48 17.78 -0.72 14.30
N ALA A 49 18.62 -1.07 15.28
CA ALA A 49 20.04 -0.77 15.20
C ALA A 49 20.74 -1.74 14.21
N ASP A 50 21.23 -1.15 13.11
CA ASP A 50 22.24 -1.70 12.18
C ASP A 50 21.79 -2.50 10.94
N VAL A 51 20.57 -2.33 10.44
CA VAL A 51 20.29 -2.77 9.05
C VAL A 51 20.95 -1.78 8.08
N GLN A 52 22.06 -2.18 7.48
CA GLN A 52 22.69 -1.39 6.42
C GLN A 52 21.86 -1.54 5.13
N PRO A 53 21.33 -0.44 4.57
CA PRO A 53 20.72 -0.49 3.25
C PRO A 53 21.78 -0.92 2.22
N GLY A 54 21.33 -1.61 1.17
CA GLY A 54 22.19 -1.86 0.03
C GLY A 54 22.20 -0.67 -0.93
N GLU A 55 22.73 -0.87 -2.13
CA GLU A 55 22.56 0.14 -3.18
C GLU A 55 21.07 0.20 -3.59
N PRO A 56 20.46 1.40 -3.66
CA PRO A 56 19.05 1.53 -3.91
C PRO A 56 18.69 1.13 -5.34
N VAL A 57 17.50 0.55 -5.49
CA VAL A 57 16.89 0.26 -6.79
C VAL A 57 15.72 1.21 -7.01
N ARG A 58 15.63 1.76 -8.22
CA ARG A 58 14.48 2.58 -8.61
C ARG A 58 13.53 1.79 -9.49
N PHE A 59 12.28 1.68 -9.07
CA PHE A 59 11.18 1.14 -9.86
C PHE A 59 10.47 2.28 -10.58
N VAL A 60 10.18 2.09 -11.87
CA VAL A 60 9.52 3.10 -12.72
C VAL A 60 8.42 2.44 -13.51
N ILE A 61 7.20 2.99 -13.43
CA ILE A 61 6.15 2.72 -14.41
C ILE A 61 6.01 3.96 -15.28
N ARG A 62 6.23 3.82 -16.59
CA ARG A 62 6.06 4.89 -17.58
C ARG A 62 4.95 4.53 -18.57
N ASN A 63 4.00 5.43 -18.76
CA ASN A 63 2.99 5.29 -19.79
C ASN A 63 3.53 5.81 -21.15
N ALA A 64 3.93 4.90 -22.03
CA ALA A 64 4.33 5.21 -23.41
C ALA A 64 3.18 5.01 -24.42
N GLY A 65 1.98 4.66 -23.95
CA GLY A 65 0.80 4.45 -24.79
C GLY A 65 0.04 5.74 -25.12
N GLU A 66 -1.14 5.59 -25.73
CA GLU A 66 -2.01 6.69 -26.14
C GLU A 66 -3.16 6.99 -25.17
N SER A 67 -3.39 6.12 -24.19
CA SER A 67 -4.49 6.20 -23.22
C SER A 67 -3.96 6.32 -21.80
N THR A 68 -4.74 6.91 -20.90
CA THR A 68 -4.45 6.91 -19.46
C THR A 68 -4.40 5.50 -18.91
N ILE A 69 -3.46 5.23 -18.02
CA ILE A 69 -3.41 4.01 -17.20
C ILE A 69 -3.53 4.35 -15.73
N TYR A 70 -3.83 3.34 -14.92
CA TYR A 70 -4.07 3.47 -13.49
C TYR A 70 -3.13 2.55 -12.72
N VAL A 71 -2.56 3.06 -11.63
CA VAL A 71 -1.62 2.36 -10.75
C VAL A 71 -2.15 2.45 -9.33
N GLN A 72 -2.28 1.32 -8.62
CA GLN A 72 -2.78 1.31 -7.25
C GLN A 72 -1.71 1.81 -6.27
N ASP A 73 -1.94 2.94 -5.60
CA ASP A 73 -1.02 3.52 -4.61
C ASP A 73 -1.63 3.48 -3.21
N ASN A 74 -0.97 2.78 -2.28
CA ASN A 74 -1.40 2.66 -0.89
C ASN A 74 -0.38 3.28 0.09
N SER A 75 0.49 4.16 -0.42
CA SER A 75 1.53 4.84 0.37
C SER A 75 0.98 5.70 1.52
N TYR A 76 -0.29 6.08 1.47
CA TYR A 76 -0.93 6.90 2.51
C TYR A 76 -1.16 6.15 3.84
N ALA A 77 -1.30 4.83 3.81
CA ALA A 77 -1.78 4.07 4.97
C ALA A 77 -0.74 3.13 5.56
N ASP A 78 0.54 3.48 5.37
CA ASP A 78 1.70 2.69 5.80
C ASP A 78 1.75 1.26 5.18
N TYR A 79 0.79 0.87 4.33
CA TYR A 79 0.70 -0.46 3.71
C TYR A 79 1.66 -0.68 2.54
N GLY A 80 2.49 0.31 2.20
CA GLY A 80 3.42 0.22 1.07
C GLY A 80 2.75 0.45 -0.28
N LEU A 81 3.34 -0.10 -1.34
CA LEU A 81 2.93 0.15 -2.73
C LEU A 81 2.26 -1.09 -3.32
N ALA A 82 0.95 -1.06 -3.56
CA ALA A 82 0.24 -2.19 -4.15
C ALA A 82 0.52 -2.42 -5.64
N TRP A 83 1.21 -1.49 -6.30
CA TRP A 83 1.66 -1.68 -7.68
C TRP A 83 3.03 -2.33 -7.81
N LEU A 84 3.71 -2.58 -6.69
CA LEU A 84 5.06 -3.13 -6.64
C LEU A 84 5.07 -4.31 -5.68
N GLU A 85 5.36 -5.49 -6.20
CA GLU A 85 5.67 -6.66 -5.40
C GLU A 85 7.13 -7.05 -5.60
N VAL A 86 7.84 -7.34 -4.51
CA VAL A 86 9.23 -7.79 -4.56
C VAL A 86 9.31 -9.15 -3.88
N ARG A 87 10.03 -10.09 -4.49
CA ARG A 87 10.22 -11.44 -3.97
C ARG A 87 11.71 -11.77 -3.87
N PHE A 88 12.10 -12.40 -2.77
CA PHE A 88 13.45 -12.91 -2.55
C PHE A 88 13.37 -14.42 -2.27
N ASP A 89 14.16 -15.23 -3.00
CA ASP A 89 14.08 -16.70 -2.94
C ASP A 89 12.65 -17.26 -3.16
N GLY A 90 11.80 -16.51 -3.86
CA GLY A 90 10.39 -16.85 -4.13
C GLY A 90 9.41 -16.46 -3.02
N GLU A 91 9.87 -15.84 -1.93
CA GLU A 91 9.03 -15.32 -0.85
C GLU A 91 8.74 -13.83 -1.07
N GLU A 92 7.46 -13.44 -0.93
CA GLU A 92 7.01 -12.05 -1.01
C GLU A 92 7.54 -11.22 0.16
N LEU A 93 8.12 -10.06 -0.14
CA LEU A 93 8.72 -9.17 0.84
C LEU A 93 7.72 -8.10 1.29
N ALA A 94 7.59 -7.90 2.61
CA ALA A 94 6.92 -6.73 3.14
C ALA A 94 7.85 -5.51 3.01
N LEU A 95 7.48 -4.55 2.17
CA LEU A 95 8.26 -3.33 1.94
C LEU A 95 7.95 -2.21 2.95
N SER A 96 6.98 -2.43 3.84
CA SER A 96 6.60 -1.55 4.92
C SER A 96 6.53 -2.28 6.27
N ASP A 97 6.50 -1.50 7.35
CA ASP A 97 6.48 -1.95 8.74
C ASP A 97 5.08 -2.44 9.20
N THR A 98 4.07 -2.39 8.34
CA THR A 98 2.69 -2.84 8.62
C THR A 98 2.46 -4.34 8.39
N CYS A 99 3.46 -5.08 7.88
CA CYS A 99 3.45 -6.56 7.79
C CYS A 99 2.42 -7.18 6.87
N MET A 100 1.73 -6.34 6.11
CA MET A 100 0.83 -6.79 5.07
C MET A 100 1.55 -6.54 3.75
N PRO A 101 2.07 -7.59 3.11
CA PRO A 101 2.61 -7.42 1.78
C PRO A 101 1.43 -7.15 0.84
N CYS A 102 1.56 -6.08 0.06
CA CYS A 102 0.53 -5.69 -0.90
C CYS A 102 0.84 -6.31 -2.24
N SER A 103 0.19 -7.43 -2.50
CA SER A 103 0.43 -8.18 -3.72
C SER A 103 -0.09 -7.42 -4.93
N CYS A 104 0.68 -7.49 -5.99
CA CYS A 104 0.44 -6.73 -7.21
C CYS A 104 -0.81 -7.25 -7.95
N GLY A 105 -1.13 -8.53 -7.79
CA GLY A 105 -2.30 -9.20 -8.38
C GLY A 105 -3.56 -9.24 -7.50
N ASP A 106 -3.44 -8.85 -6.23
CA ASP A 106 -4.57 -8.73 -5.31
C ASP A 106 -4.42 -7.44 -4.50
N PRO A 107 -4.93 -6.30 -5.01
CA PRO A 107 -4.86 -5.03 -4.29
C PRO A 107 -5.73 -5.03 -3.02
N GLU A 108 -6.59 -6.03 -2.82
CA GLU A 108 -7.29 -6.26 -1.55
C GLU A 108 -6.47 -7.23 -0.68
N PRO A 109 -6.29 -7.00 0.63
CA PRO A 109 -6.97 -6.03 1.48
C PRO A 109 -6.27 -4.66 1.54
N CYS A 110 -5.25 -4.43 0.71
CA CYS A 110 -4.52 -3.16 0.73
C CYS A 110 -5.35 -1.97 0.24
N GLY A 111 -6.51 -2.21 -0.39
CA GLY A 111 -7.57 -1.24 -0.58
C GLY A 111 -8.02 -0.69 0.77
N VAL A 112 -7.53 0.50 1.12
CA VAL A 112 -7.84 1.13 2.40
C VAL A 112 -9.23 1.74 2.31
N CYS A 113 -10.22 1.06 2.89
CA CYS A 113 -11.52 1.68 3.11
C CYS A 113 -11.34 3.00 3.88
N ASP A 114 -11.98 4.07 3.41
CA ASP A 114 -11.94 5.43 4.00
C ASP A 114 -10.61 6.22 3.90
N ALA A 115 -9.61 5.76 3.14
CA ALA A 115 -8.44 6.61 2.86
C ALA A 115 -8.82 7.84 2.02
N PRO A 116 -8.31 9.05 2.35
CA PRO A 116 -8.51 10.23 1.52
C PRO A 116 -7.90 10.00 0.14
N LEU A 117 -8.73 10.13 -0.89
CA LEU A 117 -8.35 9.96 -2.30
C LEU A 117 -7.15 10.85 -2.70
N PRO A 118 -6.32 10.38 -3.65
CA PRO A 118 -6.51 9.15 -4.43
C PRO A 118 -5.63 7.97 -3.96
N SER A 119 -6.23 6.79 -3.79
CA SER A 119 -5.56 5.49 -3.69
C SER A 119 -5.13 4.93 -5.05
N VAL A 120 -5.34 5.69 -6.13
CA VAL A 120 -4.98 5.33 -7.50
C VAL A 120 -4.30 6.51 -8.18
N ILE A 121 -3.15 6.27 -8.77
CA ILE A 121 -2.43 7.24 -9.60
C ILE A 121 -2.86 7.04 -11.05
N ALA A 122 -3.48 8.06 -11.64
CA ALA A 122 -3.74 8.10 -13.07
C ALA A 122 -2.52 8.67 -13.81
N LEU A 123 -1.96 7.91 -14.75
CA LEU A 123 -0.83 8.32 -15.58
C LEU A 123 -1.31 8.57 -17.00
N ALA A 124 -1.33 9.83 -17.42
CA ALA A 124 -1.59 10.22 -18.81
C ALA A 124 -0.44 9.76 -19.74
N PRO A 125 -0.63 9.79 -21.07
CA PRO A 125 0.44 9.51 -22.02
C PRO A 125 1.70 10.35 -21.77
N GLY A 126 2.84 9.69 -21.61
CA GLY A 126 4.14 10.28 -21.31
C GLY A 126 4.43 10.51 -19.83
N GLU A 127 3.47 10.27 -18.93
CA GLU A 127 3.69 10.38 -17.49
C GLU A 127 4.29 9.11 -16.90
N GLU A 128 4.89 9.25 -15.73
CA GLU A 128 5.53 8.16 -15.00
C GLU A 128 5.37 8.33 -13.49
N VAL A 129 5.39 7.19 -12.79
CA VAL A 129 5.52 7.11 -11.34
C VAL A 129 6.83 6.38 -11.01
N ARG A 130 7.49 6.82 -9.94
CA ARG A 130 8.79 6.30 -9.50
C ARG A 130 8.72 5.93 -8.02
N HIS A 131 9.34 4.81 -7.67
CA HIS A 131 9.64 4.45 -6.29
C HIS A 131 11.11 4.08 -6.15
N THR A 132 11.73 4.48 -5.05
CA THR A 132 13.11 4.08 -4.73
C THR A 132 13.06 3.19 -3.50
N TRP A 133 13.62 2.00 -3.63
CA TRP A 133 13.71 1.00 -2.58
C TRP A 133 15.17 0.80 -2.19
N GLU A 134 15.46 0.96 -0.90
CA GLU A 134 16.82 0.87 -0.34
C GLU A 134 17.29 -0.58 -0.09
N GLY A 135 16.56 -1.57 -0.63
CA GLY A 135 16.82 -3.00 -0.40
C GLY A 135 16.43 -3.49 0.99
N ILE A 136 15.66 -2.71 1.75
CA ILE A 136 15.19 -3.05 3.09
C ILE A 136 13.78 -3.64 3.03
N TYR A 137 13.58 -4.79 3.67
CA TYR A 137 12.27 -5.42 3.85
C TYR A 137 12.04 -5.79 5.31
N TYR A 138 10.78 -6.02 5.67
CA TYR A 138 10.38 -6.41 7.00
C TYR A 138 10.03 -7.90 7.03
N ARG A 139 10.59 -8.63 7.99
CA ARG A 139 10.22 -10.02 8.26
C ARG A 139 8.97 -10.04 9.11
N VAL A 140 7.98 -10.80 8.67
CA VAL A 140 6.75 -11.03 9.43
C VAL A 140 6.95 -12.24 10.34
N ASP A 141 6.81 -12.03 11.65
CA ASP A 141 6.75 -13.13 12.61
C ASP A 141 5.29 -13.59 12.77
N PHE A 142 4.98 -14.78 12.25
CA PHE A 142 3.65 -15.40 12.34
C PHE A 142 3.45 -16.26 13.60
N THR A 143 4.42 -16.28 14.54
CA THR A 143 4.30 -17.11 15.75
C THR A 143 3.35 -16.51 16.80
N GLN A 144 2.96 -15.24 16.67
CA GLN A 144 1.91 -14.54 17.45
C GLN A 144 1.00 -13.70 16.53
N GLU A 145 0.30 -12.68 17.04
CA GLU A 145 -0.29 -11.63 16.18
C GLU A 145 0.79 -11.08 15.22
N PRO A 146 0.47 -10.91 13.92
CA PRO A 146 1.48 -10.56 12.91
C PRO A 146 2.17 -9.26 13.32
N SER A 147 3.48 -9.36 13.55
CA SER A 147 4.31 -8.21 13.92
C SER A 147 5.58 -8.20 13.09
N CYS A 148 5.94 -7.01 12.62
CA CYS A 148 7.13 -6.75 11.82
C CYS A 148 8.21 -6.48 12.81
N THR A 149 8.91 -7.54 13.18
CA THR A 149 9.82 -7.50 14.32
C THR A 149 11.25 -7.20 13.90
N GLN A 150 11.55 -7.27 12.60
CA GLN A 150 12.92 -7.12 12.12
C GLN A 150 12.97 -6.62 10.67
N ALA A 151 13.54 -5.42 10.49
CA ALA A 151 14.05 -4.99 9.20
C ALA A 151 15.24 -5.88 8.77
N SER A 152 15.34 -6.16 7.48
CA SER A 152 16.37 -7.00 6.87
C SER A 152 16.78 -6.40 5.54
N SER A 153 18.02 -6.64 5.11
CA SER A 153 18.51 -6.29 3.77
C SER A 153 18.50 -7.52 2.88
N VAL A 154 18.16 -7.36 1.60
CA VAL A 154 18.36 -8.42 0.60
C VAL A 154 19.84 -8.65 0.26
N GLY A 155 20.74 -7.76 0.69
CA GLY A 155 22.19 -7.87 0.45
C GLY A 155 22.55 -7.75 -1.05
N GLU A 156 23.68 -8.32 -1.47
CA GLU A 156 24.11 -8.35 -2.89
C GLU A 156 23.36 -9.39 -3.74
N ALA A 157 22.25 -9.95 -3.24
CA ALA A 157 21.54 -11.03 -3.89
C ALA A 157 20.51 -10.52 -4.92
N SER A 158 20.22 -11.34 -5.93
CA SER A 158 19.17 -11.06 -6.90
C SER A 158 17.78 -11.28 -6.30
N PHE A 159 16.82 -10.46 -6.72
CA PHE A 159 15.42 -10.55 -6.37
C PHE A 159 14.58 -10.49 -7.65
N SER A 160 13.31 -10.90 -7.54
CA SER A 160 12.33 -10.61 -8.59
C SER A 160 11.39 -9.51 -8.15
N ALA A 161 10.97 -8.68 -9.10
CA ALA A 161 9.98 -7.63 -8.88
C ALA A 161 8.85 -7.79 -9.87
N GLU A 162 7.64 -7.43 -9.48
CA GLU A 162 6.46 -7.42 -10.31
C GLU A 162 5.79 -6.05 -10.23
N LEU A 163 5.50 -5.48 -11.40
CA LEU A 163 4.93 -4.16 -11.56
C LEU A 163 3.58 -4.27 -12.25
N CYS A 164 2.55 -3.64 -11.67
CA CYS A 164 1.17 -3.77 -12.15
C CYS A 164 0.51 -2.42 -12.43
N TYR A 165 -0.32 -2.40 -13.47
CA TYR A 165 -1.20 -1.29 -13.82
C TYR A 165 -2.51 -1.85 -14.39
N ALA A 166 -3.52 -1.01 -14.53
CA ALA A 166 -4.74 -1.34 -15.27
C ALA A 166 -5.09 -0.24 -16.27
N THR A 167 -5.87 -0.60 -17.29
CA THR A 167 -6.40 0.37 -18.27
C THR A 167 -7.77 0.92 -17.89
N ALA A 168 -8.37 0.40 -16.82
CA ALA A 168 -9.63 0.86 -16.24
C ALA A 168 -9.58 0.81 -14.70
N LEU A 169 -10.46 1.58 -14.08
CA LEU A 169 -10.78 1.48 -12.66
C LEU A 169 -11.83 0.39 -12.44
N ASP A 170 -11.93 -0.11 -11.21
CA ASP A 170 -13.00 -1.02 -10.84
C ASP A 170 -14.38 -0.36 -11.01
N SER A 171 -15.38 -1.16 -11.40
CA SER A 171 -16.71 -0.67 -11.74
C SER A 171 -17.60 -0.39 -10.52
N GLU A 172 -17.29 -1.02 -9.39
CA GLU A 172 -18.00 -0.86 -8.12
C GLU A 172 -17.27 0.13 -7.21
N GLU A 173 -15.94 0.19 -7.30
CA GLU A 173 -15.06 1.01 -6.46
C GLU A 173 -14.09 1.87 -7.29
N ASP A 174 -14.39 3.17 -7.47
CA ASP A 174 -13.59 4.08 -8.31
C ASP A 174 -12.18 4.39 -7.75
N ASN A 175 -11.89 3.90 -6.56
CA ASN A 175 -10.64 4.02 -5.84
C ASN A 175 -9.78 2.74 -5.93
N LEU A 176 -10.17 1.78 -6.77
CA LEU A 176 -9.42 0.56 -7.08
C LEU A 176 -9.17 0.43 -8.58
N ILE A 177 -8.06 -0.21 -8.94
CA ILE A 177 -7.81 -0.63 -10.33
C ILE A 177 -8.67 -1.85 -10.71
N SER A 178 -9.13 -1.92 -11.96
CA SER A 178 -9.89 -3.08 -12.45
C SER A 178 -9.01 -4.33 -12.48
N ARG A 179 -9.40 -5.37 -11.75
CA ARG A 179 -8.74 -6.69 -11.80
C ARG A 179 -8.81 -7.33 -13.20
N GLU A 180 -9.89 -7.07 -13.95
CA GLU A 180 -10.09 -7.64 -15.28
C GLU A 180 -9.17 -6.99 -16.34
N ASP A 181 -8.81 -5.73 -16.13
CA ASP A 181 -7.97 -4.93 -17.04
C ASP A 181 -6.52 -4.79 -16.56
N MET A 182 -6.16 -5.51 -15.50
CA MET A 182 -4.85 -5.47 -14.88
C MET A 182 -3.80 -6.21 -15.71
N VAL A 183 -2.63 -5.61 -15.81
CA VAL A 183 -1.46 -6.17 -16.47
C VAL A 183 -0.27 -6.09 -15.53
N CYS A 184 0.32 -7.24 -15.26
CA CYS A 184 1.49 -7.41 -14.40
C CYS A 184 2.68 -7.85 -15.25
N GLN A 185 3.85 -7.27 -14.99
CA GLN A 185 5.10 -7.72 -15.60
C GLN A 185 6.14 -7.99 -14.52
N SER A 186 6.73 -9.18 -14.58
CA SER A 186 7.80 -9.59 -13.67
C SER A 186 9.19 -9.33 -14.27
N PHE A 187 10.14 -9.00 -13.42
CA PHE A 187 11.53 -8.64 -13.72
C PHE A 187 12.46 -9.34 -12.73
N GLU A 188 13.66 -9.70 -13.18
CA GLU A 188 14.76 -10.10 -12.31
C GLU A 188 15.72 -8.93 -12.19
N ALA A 189 16.16 -8.60 -10.99
CA ALA A 189 17.08 -7.50 -10.71
C ALA A 189 18.00 -7.82 -9.52
N ALA A 190 19.05 -7.03 -9.37
CA ALA A 190 19.93 -7.03 -8.21
C ALA A 190 20.01 -5.61 -7.60
N LEU A 191 20.44 -5.51 -6.34
CA LEU A 191 20.76 -4.21 -5.78
C LEU A 191 21.89 -3.55 -6.57
N GLY A 192 21.77 -2.23 -6.80
CA GLY A 192 22.72 -1.47 -7.60
C GLY A 192 22.52 -1.58 -9.12
N ASP A 193 21.55 -2.37 -9.59
CA ASP A 193 21.12 -2.31 -10.99
C ASP A 193 20.54 -0.92 -11.35
N GLU A 194 20.53 -0.61 -12.64
CA GLU A 194 19.85 0.56 -13.18
C GLU A 194 18.33 0.49 -12.91
N ASP A 195 17.59 1.57 -13.23
CA ASP A 195 16.14 1.65 -13.00
C ASP A 195 15.40 0.40 -13.55
N VAL A 196 14.60 -0.27 -12.71
CA VAL A 196 13.68 -1.36 -13.11
C VAL A 196 12.43 -0.71 -13.71
N GLU A 197 12.35 -0.71 -15.04
CA GLU A 197 11.30 0.02 -15.76
C GLU A 197 10.25 -0.90 -16.39
N LEU A 198 8.97 -0.62 -16.10
CA LEU A 198 7.83 -1.06 -16.90
C LEU A 198 7.42 0.07 -17.85
N ILE A 199 7.61 -0.17 -19.15
CA ILE A 199 7.16 0.74 -20.22
C ILE A 199 5.85 0.21 -20.79
N VAL A 200 4.76 0.90 -20.47
CA VAL A 200 3.40 0.51 -20.85
C VAL A 200 3.04 1.07 -22.22
N GLY A 201 2.28 0.30 -23.02
CA GLY A 201 1.70 0.79 -24.27
C GLY A 201 2.64 0.77 -25.49
N MET A 202 3.71 -0.02 -25.46
CA MET A 202 4.50 -0.31 -26.67
C MET A 202 3.70 -1.19 -27.65
N LEU A 203 3.14 -0.56 -28.68
CA LEU A 203 2.70 -1.19 -29.93
C LEU A 203 3.55 -0.70 -31.10
#